data_AF-A0A950XPT2-F1
#
_entry.id   AF-A0A950XPT2-F1
#
_cell.length_a   1.000
_cell.length_b   1.000
_cell.length_c   1.000
_cell.angle_alpha   90.00
_cell.angle_beta   90.00
_cell.angle_gamma   90.00
#
_symmetry.space_group_name_H-M   'P 1'
#
loop_
_entity.id
_entity.type
_entity.pdbx_description
1 polymer ?
#
loop_
_entity_poly.entity_id
_entity_poly.type
_entity_poly.pdbx_seq_one_letter_code
_entity_poly.pdbx_strand_id
1 'polypeptide(L)'
;MTARDLAGEKASTRRAVRIASVAALGGLLFGYDTSVTNGAIGALESEFKVGSALLGFSAAGALLGGAAGAIIAGRIADRLGRLSMMKLAAALFFVGAFGVGLAANIWGVVIFHIVGGLGIGIA
;
A
#
# COMPACT_ATOMS: atom_id res chain seq x y z
N MET A 1 14.31 36.45 -18.22
CA MET A 1 14.31 35.34 -17.26
C MET A 1 15.34 35.66 -16.18
N THR A 2 14.90 35.98 -14.97
CA THR A 2 15.76 36.53 -13.90
C THR A 2 16.33 35.43 -12.99
N ALA A 3 17.38 35.71 -12.23
CA ALA A 3 17.95 34.74 -11.27
C ALA A 3 16.93 34.22 -10.24
N ARG A 4 15.86 34.99 -9.97
CA ARG A 4 14.73 34.59 -9.12
C ARG A 4 13.83 33.55 -9.82
N ASP A 5 13.64 33.67 -11.14
CA ASP A 5 12.90 32.67 -11.94
C ASP A 5 13.65 31.33 -11.97
N LEU A 6 14.97 31.36 -12.17
CA LEU A 6 15.81 30.16 -12.17
C LEU A 6 15.85 29.46 -10.80
N ALA A 7 15.85 30.24 -9.71
CA ALA A 7 15.78 29.70 -8.35
C ALA A 7 14.40 29.08 -8.04
N GLY A 8 13.32 29.72 -8.51
CA GLY A 8 11.95 29.19 -8.40
C GLY A 8 11.73 27.90 -9.19
N GLU A 9 12.26 27.84 -10.42
CA GLU A 9 12.20 26.65 -11.27
C GLU A 9 12.98 25.47 -10.68
N LYS A 10 14.22 25.70 -10.20
CA LYS A 10 15.01 24.67 -9.52
C LYS A 10 14.33 24.15 -8.25
N ALA A 11 13.72 25.03 -7.46
CA ALA A 11 12.98 24.65 -6.25
C ALA A 11 11.73 23.81 -6.57
N SER A 12 11.00 24.17 -7.63
CA SER A 12 9.82 23.43 -8.12
C SER A 12 10.21 22.03 -8.61
N THR A 13 11.24 21.93 -9.44
CA THR A 13 11.77 20.65 -9.97
C THR A 13 12.25 19.74 -8.84
N ARG A 14 12.97 20.28 -7.85
CA ARG A 14 13.43 19.49 -6.69
C ARG A 14 12.26 18.94 -5.87
N ARG A 15 11.18 19.72 -5.71
CA ARG A 15 9.97 19.28 -5.02
C ARG A 15 9.21 18.21 -5.82
N ALA A 16 9.09 18.39 -7.13
CA ALA A 16 8.45 17.43 -8.02
C ALA A 16 9.19 16.09 -8.04
N VAL A 17 10.52 16.10 -8.20
CA VAL A 17 11.37 14.89 -8.13
C VAL A 17 11.18 14.18 -6.79
N ARG A 18 11.21 14.92 -5.67
CA ARG A 18 11.00 14.31 -4.35
C ARG A 18 9.64 13.63 -4.22
N ILE A 19 8.57 14.27 -4.68
CA ILE A 19 7.21 13.69 -4.62
C ILE A 19 7.12 12.47 -5.55
N ALA A 20 7.68 12.56 -6.76
CA ALA A 20 7.71 11.45 -7.72
C ALA A 20 8.50 10.25 -7.19
N SER A 21 9.64 10.47 -6.53
CA SER A 21 10.41 9.39 -5.89
C SER A 21 9.62 8.68 -4.79
N VAL A 22 8.91 9.43 -3.93
CA VAL A 22 8.09 8.82 -2.87
C VAL A 22 6.90 8.07 -3.46
N ALA A 23 6.26 8.60 -4.51
CA ALA A 23 5.19 7.92 -5.22
C ALA A 23 5.69 6.62 -5.89
N ALA A 24 6.87 6.64 -6.52
CA ALA A 24 7.49 5.46 -7.12
C ALA A 24 7.82 4.38 -6.07
N LEU A 25 8.28 4.79 -4.87
CA LEU A 25 8.50 3.87 -3.76
C LEU A 25 7.18 3.21 -3.29
N GLY A 26 6.07 3.94 -3.33
CA GLY A 26 4.73 3.36 -3.07
C GLY A 26 4.39 2.23 -4.06
N GLY A 27 4.59 2.48 -5.36
CA GLY A 27 4.40 1.46 -6.40
C GLY A 27 5.34 0.26 -6.28
N LEU A 28 6.60 0.50 -5.88
CA LEU A 28 7.56 -0.57 -5.59
C LEU A 28 7.10 -1.44 -4.41
N LEU A 29 6.62 -0.80 -3.33
CA LEU A 29 6.17 -1.49 -2.13
C LEU A 29 4.92 -2.35 -2.38
N PHE A 30 4.01 -1.88 -3.25
CA PHE A 30 2.88 -2.68 -3.73
C PHE A 30 3.33 -3.96 -4.46
N GLY A 31 4.28 -3.83 -5.38
CA GLY A 31 4.83 -4.98 -6.10
C GLY A 31 5.52 -5.97 -5.17
N TYR A 32 6.25 -5.46 -4.17
CA TYR A 32 6.89 -6.27 -3.14
C TYR A 32 5.87 -7.06 -2.31
N ASP A 33 4.82 -6.41 -1.81
CA ASP A 33 3.76 -7.05 -1.00
C ASP A 33 3.06 -8.20 -1.75
N THR A 34 2.76 -7.98 -3.02
CA THR A 34 2.18 -9.01 -3.88
C THR A 34 3.14 -10.18 -4.09
N SER A 35 4.43 -9.90 -4.30
CA SER A 35 5.45 -10.94 -4.46
C SER A 35 5.63 -11.78 -3.19
N VAL A 36 5.65 -11.14 -2.02
CA VAL A 36 5.79 -11.84 -0.72
C VAL A 36 4.57 -12.71 -0.45
N THR A 37 3.36 -12.19 -0.68
CA THR A 37 2.11 -12.94 -0.50
C THR A 37 2.10 -14.20 -1.37
N ASN A 38 2.44 -14.06 -2.66
CA ASN A 38 2.51 -15.21 -3.57
C ASN A 38 3.59 -16.23 -3.15
N GLY A 39 4.75 -15.76 -2.68
CA GLY A 39 5.79 -16.64 -2.14
C GLY A 39 5.39 -17.35 -0.84
N ALA A 40 4.48 -16.77 -0.06
CA ALA A 40 4.02 -17.31 1.21
C ALA A 40 2.87 -18.32 1.08
N ILE A 41 2.20 -18.44 -0.07
CA ILE A 41 1.00 -19.29 -0.25
C ILE A 41 1.23 -20.72 0.23
N GLY A 42 2.34 -21.36 -0.16
CA GLY A 42 2.64 -22.75 0.25
C GLY A 42 2.89 -22.88 1.75
N ALA A 43 3.53 -21.90 2.37
CA ALA A 43 3.74 -21.88 3.82
C ALA A 43 2.41 -21.71 4.56
N LEU A 44 1.57 -20.77 4.11
CA LEU A 44 0.23 -20.52 4.65
C LEU A 44 -0.68 -21.75 4.52
N GLU A 45 -0.59 -22.48 3.40
CA GLU A 45 -1.30 -23.73 3.20
C GLU A 45 -0.91 -24.79 4.24
N SER A 46 0.40 -24.96 4.48
CA SER A 46 0.92 -25.94 5.44
C SER A 46 0.62 -25.60 6.90
N GLU A 47 0.67 -24.31 7.25
CA GLU A 47 0.44 -23.82 8.62
C GLU A 47 -1.04 -23.88 9.00
N PHE A 48 -1.91 -23.32 8.15
CA PHE A 48 -3.34 -23.22 8.45
C PHE A 48 -4.15 -24.43 7.96
N LYS A 49 -3.56 -25.33 7.17
CA LYS A 49 -4.22 -26.53 6.60
C LYS A 49 -5.52 -26.19 5.87
N VAL A 50 -5.49 -25.11 5.08
CA VAL A 50 -6.64 -24.56 4.34
C VAL A 50 -6.53 -24.83 2.85
N GLY A 51 -7.66 -24.94 2.17
CA GLY A 51 -7.69 -25.14 0.72
C GLY A 51 -7.32 -23.88 -0.08
N SER A 52 -6.87 -24.08 -1.32
CA SER A 52 -6.37 -23.02 -2.22
C SER A 52 -7.39 -21.91 -2.50
N ALA A 53 -8.69 -22.19 -2.41
CA ALA A 53 -9.74 -21.18 -2.58
C ALA A 53 -9.66 -20.07 -1.51
N LEU A 54 -9.39 -20.43 -0.25
CA LEU A 54 -9.34 -19.48 0.85
C LEU A 54 -8.02 -18.68 0.86
N LEU A 55 -6.92 -19.32 0.45
CA LEU A 55 -5.64 -18.65 0.21
C LEU A 55 -5.75 -17.65 -0.95
N GLY A 56 -6.39 -18.06 -2.05
CA GLY A 56 -6.68 -17.18 -3.19
C GLY A 56 -7.59 -16.01 -2.80
N PHE A 57 -8.60 -16.26 -1.95
CA PHE A 57 -9.43 -15.19 -1.40
C PHE A 57 -8.62 -14.22 -0.53
N SER A 58 -7.69 -14.72 0.28
CA SER A 58 -6.80 -13.89 1.08
C SER A 58 -5.91 -12.99 0.22
N ALA A 59 -5.28 -13.54 -0.82
CA ALA A 59 -4.48 -12.76 -1.76
C ALA A 59 -5.33 -11.75 -2.55
N ALA A 60 -6.53 -12.14 -2.99
CA ALA A 60 -7.48 -11.22 -3.64
C ALA A 60 -7.99 -10.12 -2.71
N GLY A 61 -8.04 -10.37 -1.40
CA GLY A 61 -8.41 -9.39 -0.38
C GLY A 61 -7.55 -8.13 -0.41
N ALA A 62 -6.25 -8.27 -0.66
CA ALA A 62 -5.34 -7.13 -0.84
C ALA A 62 -5.74 -6.26 -2.04
N LEU A 63 -6.12 -6.88 -3.17
CA LEU A 63 -6.58 -6.17 -4.36
C LEU A 63 -7.91 -5.46 -4.14
N LEU A 64 -8.85 -6.12 -3.45
CA LEU A 64 -10.14 -5.53 -3.09
C LEU A 64 -9.96 -4.32 -2.15
N GLY A 65 -9.09 -4.46 -1.15
CA GLY A 65 -8.70 -3.37 -0.28
C GLY A 65 -8.08 -2.20 -1.06
N GLY A 66 -7.16 -2.51 -1.99
CA GLY A 66 -6.53 -1.51 -2.87
C GLY A 66 -7.54 -0.75 -3.72
N ALA A 67 -8.49 -1.46 -4.35
CA ALA A 67 -9.54 -0.83 -5.14
C ALA A 67 -10.41 0.11 -4.30
N ALA A 68 -10.83 -0.34 -3.10
CA ALA A 68 -11.59 0.49 -2.18
C ALA A 68 -10.79 1.73 -1.71
N GLY A 69 -9.50 1.53 -1.40
CA GLY A 69 -8.58 2.58 -1.01
C GLY A 69 -8.46 3.67 -2.08
N ALA A 70 -8.27 3.26 -3.34
CA ALA A 70 -8.12 4.18 -4.48
C ALA A 70 -9.38 5.03 -4.72
N ILE A 71 -10.57 4.44 -4.59
CA ILE A 71 -11.84 5.16 -4.74
C ILE A 71 -11.98 6.27 -3.68
N ILE A 72 -11.57 5.97 -2.45
CA ILE A 72 -11.71 6.89 -1.32
C ILE A 72 -10.57 7.93 -1.30
N ALA A 73 -9.38 7.55 -1.77
CA ALA A 73 -8.17 8.36 -1.74
C ALA A 73 -8.35 9.73 -2.39
N GLY A 74 -9.02 9.81 -3.55
CA GLY A 74 -9.21 11.07 -4.28
C GLY A 74 -9.91 12.14 -3.42
N ARG A 75 -11.04 11.79 -2.81
CA ARG A 75 -11.83 12.73 -1.97
C ARG A 75 -11.10 13.16 -0.70
N ILE A 76 -10.33 12.25 -0.11
CA ILE A 76 -9.61 12.52 1.14
C ILE A 76 -8.33 13.35 0.84
N ALA A 77 -7.68 13.12 -0.30
CA ALA A 77 -6.45 13.81 -0.70
C ALA A 77 -6.69 15.31 -0.92
N ASP A 78 -7.85 15.67 -1.48
CA ASP A 78 -8.26 17.06 -1.69
C ASP A 78 -8.41 17.84 -0.37
N ARG A 79 -8.70 17.16 0.74
CA ARG A 79 -8.92 17.79 2.06
C ARG A 79 -7.69 17.77 2.97
N LEU A 80 -6.95 16.66 2.99
CA LEU A 80 -5.84 16.42 3.92
C LEU A 80 -4.45 16.70 3.33
N GLY A 81 -4.39 16.89 2.01
CA GLY A 81 -3.15 17.11 1.28
C GLY A 81 -2.34 15.82 1.08
N ARG A 82 -1.57 15.82 -0.01
CA ARG A 82 -0.90 14.61 -0.52
C ARG A 82 0.08 13.94 0.45
N LEU A 83 0.78 14.74 1.25
CA LEU A 83 1.80 14.24 2.18
C LEU A 83 1.18 13.54 3.41
N SER A 84 -0.01 13.97 3.84
CA SER A 84 -0.77 13.32 4.91
C SER A 84 -1.31 11.96 4.44
N MET A 85 -1.74 11.88 3.18
CA MET A 85 -2.21 10.62 2.57
C MET A 85 -1.12 9.57 2.52
N MET A 86 0.10 9.94 2.11
CA MET A 86 1.21 8.99 2.06
C MET A 86 1.60 8.46 3.45
N LYS A 87 1.45 9.28 4.51
CA LYS A 87 1.67 8.82 5.89
C LYS A 87 0.58 7.85 6.36
N LEU A 88 -0.68 8.14 6.04
CA LEU A 88 -1.81 7.27 6.36
C LEU A 88 -1.68 5.92 5.65
N ALA A 89 -1.34 5.95 4.35
CA ALA A 89 -1.08 4.77 3.55
C ALA A 89 0.04 3.90 4.16
N ALA A 90 1.17 4.52 4.52
CA ALA A 90 2.28 3.82 5.16
C ALA A 90 1.89 3.19 6.51
N ALA A 91 1.08 3.89 7.32
CA ALA A 91 0.61 3.37 8.60
C ALA A 91 -0.33 2.17 8.43
N LEU A 92 -1.31 2.26 7.51
CA LEU A 92 -2.23 1.17 7.20
C LEU A 92 -1.50 -0.05 6.63
N PHE A 93 -0.54 0.18 5.72
CA PHE A 93 0.31 -0.88 5.19
C PHE A 93 1.14 -1.56 6.28
N PHE A 94 1.78 -0.79 7.17
CA PHE A 94 2.55 -1.31 8.29
C PHE A 94 1.69 -2.17 9.22
N VAL A 95 0.49 -1.69 9.59
CA VAL A 95 -0.44 -2.43 10.44
C VAL A 95 -0.92 -3.71 9.75
N GLY A 96 -1.20 -3.66 8.44
CA GLY A 96 -1.56 -4.83 7.65
C GLY A 96 -0.44 -5.87 7.64
N ALA A 97 0.77 -5.49 7.23
CA ALA A 97 1.91 -6.41 7.17
C ALA A 97 2.26 -7.01 8.54
N PHE A 98 2.26 -6.19 9.59
CA PHE A 98 2.54 -6.67 10.95
C PHE A 98 1.43 -7.59 11.46
N GLY A 99 0.17 -7.27 11.17
CA GLY A 99 -0.97 -8.09 11.53
C GLY A 99 -0.99 -9.45 10.82
N VAL A 100 -0.59 -9.52 9.54
CA VAL A 100 -0.42 -10.79 8.82
C VAL A 100 0.60 -11.68 9.52
N GLY A 101 1.73 -11.11 9.98
CA GLY A 101 2.76 -11.85 10.70
C GLY A 101 2.33 -12.37 12.08
N LEU A 102 1.33 -11.75 12.71
CA LEU A 102 0.78 -12.15 14.02
C LEU A 102 -0.53 -12.95 13.92
N ALA A 103 -1.04 -13.18 12.72
CA ALA A 103 -2.35 -13.80 12.54
C ALA A 103 -2.32 -15.27 12.99
N ALA A 104 -3.17 -15.61 13.97
CA ALA A 104 -3.32 -16.98 14.48
C ALA A 104 -4.25 -17.86 13.63
N ASN A 105 -4.94 -17.27 12.64
CA ASN A 105 -5.83 -17.97 11.73
C ASN A 105 -5.88 -17.27 10.36
N ILE A 106 -6.35 -18.01 9.35
CA ILE A 106 -6.45 -17.52 7.98
C ILE A 106 -7.36 -16.29 7.83
N TRP A 107 -8.41 -16.16 8.64
CA TRP A 107 -9.31 -15.00 8.57
C TRP A 107 -8.62 -13.73 9.07
N GLY A 108 -7.74 -13.84 10.06
CA GLY A 108 -6.84 -12.77 10.46
C GLY A 108 -5.96 -12.31 9.29
N VAL A 109 -5.34 -13.26 8.58
CA VAL A 109 -4.53 -12.96 7.39
C VAL A 109 -5.35 -12.23 6.33
N VAL A 110 -6.57 -12.69 6.04
CA VAL A 110 -7.48 -12.04 5.07
C VAL A 110 -7.79 -10.60 5.47
N ILE A 111 -8.16 -10.36 6.73
CA ILE A 111 -8.51 -9.02 7.23
C ILE A 111 -7.29 -8.10 7.11
N PHE A 112 -6.12 -8.56 7.51
CA PHE A 112 -4.91 -7.74 7.47
C PHE A 112 -4.40 -7.50 6.04
N HIS A 113 -4.60 -8.43 5.10
CA HIS A 113 -4.38 -8.17 3.67
C HIS A 113 -5.33 -7.09 3.14
N ILE A 114 -6.60 -7.10 3.53
CA ILE A 114 -7.55 -6.03 3.13
C ILE A 114 -7.10 -4.67 3.70
N VAL A 115 -6.68 -4.63 4.97
CA VAL A 115 -6.18 -3.41 5.62
C VAL A 115 -4.89 -2.90 4.95
N GLY A 116 -3.94 -3.80 4.66
CA GLY A 116 -2.71 -3.47 3.94
C GLY A 116 -3.01 -2.96 2.53
N GLY A 117 -3.92 -3.63 1.83
CA GLY A 117 -4.43 -3.24 0.52
C GLY A 117 -5.07 -1.85 0.52
N LEU A 118 -5.92 -1.54 1.50
CA LEU A 118 -6.49 -0.20 1.68
C LEU A 118 -5.39 0.86 1.82
N GLY A 119 -4.35 0.57 2.61
CA GLY A 119 -3.20 1.45 2.76
C GLY A 119 -2.51 1.73 1.43
N ILE A 120 -2.24 0.68 0.64
CA ILE A 120 -1.62 0.81 -0.68
C ILE A 120 -2.50 1.59 -1.64
N GLY A 121 -3.81 1.32 -1.65
CA GLY A 121 -4.75 2.03 -2.52
C GLY A 121 -4.86 3.53 -2.22
N ILE A 122 -4.51 3.95 -1.00
CA ILE A 122 -4.52 5.36 -0.57
C ILE A 122 -3.24 6.12 -0.98
N ALA A 123 -2.13 5.41 -1.22
CA ALA A 123 -0.82 5.98 -1.53
C ALA A 123 -0.76 6.65 -2.90
#